data_AF-A0A932UXH7-F1
#
_entry.id   AF-A0A932UXH7-F1
#
_cell.length_a   1.000
_cell.length_b   1.000
_cell.length_c   1.000
_cell.angle_alpha   90.00
_cell.angle_beta   90.00
_cell.angle_gamma   90.00
#
_symmetry.space_group_name_H-M   'P 1'
#
loop_
_entity.id
_entity.type
_entity.pdbx_description
1 polymer ?
#
loop_
_entity_poly.entity_id
_entity_poly.type
_entity_poly.pdbx_seq_one_letter_code
_entity_poly.pdbx_strand_id
1 'polypeptide(L)' 'MDRRLMIKELAELVGVSPDTIINWELRGVKPTDRNLEKTRALLREWGYHVLL' A
#
# COMPACT_ATOMS: atom_id res chain seq x y z
N MET A 1 14.67 2.85 -1.74
CA MET A 1 14.95 1.97 -0.59
C MET A 1 13.92 0.86 -0.56
N ASP A 2 14.34 -0.38 -0.75
CA ASP A 2 13.46 -1.52 -0.46
C ASP A 2 13.30 -1.66 1.06
N ARG A 3 12.05 -1.61 1.56
CA ARG A 3 11.72 -1.67 2.99
C ARG A 3 11.42 -3.08 3.48
N ARG A 4 11.33 -4.09 2.59
CA ARG A 4 11.07 -5.51 2.93
C ARG A 4 9.96 -5.73 3.96
N LEU A 5 8.84 -5.03 3.79
CA LEU A 5 7.70 -5.17 4.69
C LEU A 5 7.00 -6.50 4.45
N MET A 6 6.62 -7.17 5.53
CA MET A 6 5.67 -8.27 5.47
C MET A 6 4.27 -7.74 5.15
N ILE A 7 3.43 -8.60 4.55
CA ILE A 7 2.02 -8.27 4.21
C ILE A 7 1.27 -7.67 5.41
N LYS A 8 1.48 -8.21 6.62
CA LYS A 8 0.83 -7.72 7.84
C LYS A 8 1.28 -6.30 8.19
N GLU A 9 2.56 -6.01 8.10
CA GLU A 9 3.12 -4.70 8.42
C GLU A 9 2.64 -3.65 7.41
N LEU A 10 2.62 -3.99 6.12
CA LEU A 10 2.09 -3.11 5.09
C LEU A 10 0.59 -2.85 5.28
N ALA A 11 -0.17 -3.88 5.65
CA ALA A 11 -1.60 -3.75 5.92
C ALA A 11 -1.87 -2.80 7.11
N GLU A 12 -1.08 -2.91 8.19
CA GLU A 12 -1.17 -2.02 9.35
C GLU A 12 -0.82 -0.58 8.97
N LEU A 13 0.26 -0.36 8.23
CA LEU A 13 0.69 0.97 7.79
C LEU A 13 -0.34 1.67 6.90
N VAL A 14 -0.97 0.93 6.00
CA VAL A 14 -2.02 1.46 5.11
C VAL A 14 -3.39 1.50 5.82
N GLY A 15 -3.55 0.80 6.94
CA GLY A 15 -4.82 0.70 7.67
C GLY A 15 -5.89 -0.07 6.89
N VAL A 16 -5.53 -1.26 6.41
CA VAL A 16 -6.38 -2.24 5.71
C VAL A 16 -6.14 -3.66 6.25
N SER A 17 -6.91 -4.66 5.80
CA SER A 17 -6.65 -6.05 6.16
C SER A 17 -5.48 -6.65 5.36
N PRO A 18 -4.76 -7.66 5.89
CA PRO A 18 -3.75 -8.40 5.13
C PRO A 18 -4.28 -8.98 3.81
N ASP A 19 -5.53 -9.47 3.81
CA ASP A 19 -6.19 -9.98 2.61
C ASP A 19 -6.36 -8.91 1.52
N THR A 20 -6.54 -7.65 1.92
CA THR A 20 -6.61 -6.53 0.98
C THR A 20 -5.29 -6.37 0.23
N ILE A 21 -4.17 -6.45 0.94
CA ILE A 21 -2.82 -6.39 0.34
C ILE A 21 -2.58 -7.61 -0.56
N ILE A 22 -2.93 -8.82 -0.10
CA ILE A 22 -2.85 -10.06 -0.91
C ILE A 22 -3.63 -9.92 -2.22
N ASN A 23 -4.83 -9.36 -2.17
CA ASN A 23 -5.65 -9.16 -3.37
C ASN A 23 -4.99 -8.18 -4.35
N TRP A 24 -4.32 -7.14 -3.86
CA TRP A 24 -3.61 -6.18 -4.71
C TRP A 24 -2.37 -6.80 -5.36
N GLU A 25 -1.53 -7.48 -4.59
CA GLU A 25 -0.25 -7.99 -5.07
C GLU A 25 -0.39 -9.29 -5.87
N LEU A 26 -1.18 -10.25 -5.37
CA LEU A 26 -1.21 -11.61 -5.91
C LEU A 26 -2.42 -11.86 -6.82
N ARG A 27 -3.49 -11.08 -6.68
CA ARG A 27 -4.74 -11.28 -7.44
C ARG A 27 -5.05 -10.16 -8.43
N GLY A 28 -4.19 -9.15 -8.53
CA GLY A 28 -4.32 -8.05 -9.47
C GLY A 28 -5.55 -7.14 -9.24
N VAL A 29 -6.15 -7.21 -8.05
CA VAL A 29 -7.27 -6.33 -7.69
C VAL A 29 -6.74 -4.93 -7.49
N LYS A 30 -7.32 -3.94 -8.18
CA LYS A 30 -6.90 -2.55 -8.00
C LYS A 30 -7.42 -1.99 -6.67
N PRO A 31 -6.63 -1.14 -5.97
CA PRO A 31 -7.12 -0.40 -4.83
C PRO A 31 -8.30 0.50 -5.22
N THR A 32 -9.21 0.73 -4.28
CA THR A 32 -10.19 1.82 -4.39
C THR A 32 -9.48 3.17 -4.29
N ASP A 33 -10.11 4.25 -4.77
CA ASP A 33 -9.52 5.59 -4.70
C ASP A 33 -9.11 6.00 -3.28
N ARG A 34 -9.93 5.65 -2.28
CA ARG A 34 -9.61 5.88 -0.86
C ARG A 34 -8.34 5.17 -0.44
N ASN A 35 -8.20 3.89 -0.79
CA ASN A 35 -7.02 3.10 -0.41
C ASN A 35 -5.78 3.52 -1.21
N LEU A 36 -5.97 3.93 -2.47
CA LEU A 36 -4.91 4.50 -3.29
C LEU A 36 -4.37 5.78 -2.65
N GLU A 37 -5.24 6.67 -2.17
CA GLU A 37 -4.80 7.91 -1.52
C GLU A 37 -4.05 7.65 -0.21
N LYS A 38 -4.50 6.68 0.60
CA LYS A 38 -3.76 6.26 1.80
C LYS A 38 -2.36 5.75 1.46
N THR A 39 -2.24 4.88 0.46
CA THR A 39 -0.94 4.37 0.02
C THR A 39 -0.06 5.50 -0.54
N ARG A 40 -0.63 6.46 -1.26
CA ARG A 40 0.09 7.66 -1.72
C ARG A 40 0.60 8.51 -0.58
N ALA A 41 -0.23 8.77 0.44
CA ALA A 41 0.17 9.53 1.62
C ALA A 41 1.36 8.84 2.32
N LEU A 42 1.27 7.53 2.55
CA LEU A 42 2.36 6.74 3.13
C LEU A 42 3.65 6.84 2.30
N LEU A 43 3.55 6.76 0.97
CA LEU A 43 4.71 6.90 0.09
C LEU A 43 5.33 8.31 0.14
N ARG A 44 4.51 9.37 0.23
CA ARG A 44 5.01 10.75 0.39
C ARG A 44 5.72 10.94 1.72
N GLU A 45 5.19 10.39 2.83
CA GLU A 45 5.85 10.40 4.14
C GLU A 45 7.22 9.72 4.09
N TRP A 46 7.37 8.73 3.22
CA TRP A 46 8.63 8.04 2.98
C TRP A 46 9.57 8.74 1.99
N GLY A 47 9.20 9.93 1.50
CA GLY A 47 10.00 10.72 0.57
C GLY A 47 9.86 10.30 -0.90
N TYR A 48 8.89 9.46 -1.24
CA TYR A 48 8.62 9.09 -2.62
C TYR A 48 7.66 10.09 -3.27
N HIS A 49 8.11 10.72 -4.36
CA HIS A 49 7.24 11.50 -5.24
C HIS A 49 6.62 10.59 -6.29
N VAL A 50 5.37 10.18 -6.06
CA VAL A 50 4.62 9.33 -7.00
C VAL A 50 4.04 10.21 -8.12
N LEU A 51 4.81 10.39 -9.19
CA LEU A 51 4.31 10.88 -10.48
C LEU A 51 3.69 9.68 -11.22
N LEU A 52 2.39 9.73 -11.48
CA LEU A 52 1.75 8.82 -12.46
C LEU A 52 1.57 9.59 -13.76
#